data_AF-A0AAU6KUS1-F1
#
_entry.id   AF-A0AAU6KUS1-F1
#
_cell.length_a   1.000
_cell.length_b   1.000
_cell.length_c   1.000
_cell.angle_alpha   90.00
_cell.angle_beta   90.00
_cell.angle_gamma   90.00
#
_symmetry.space_group_name_H-M   'P 1'
#
loop_
_entity.id
_entity.type
_entity.pdbx_description
1 polymer ?
#
loop_
_entity_poly.entity_id
_entity_poly.type
_entity_poly.pdbx_seq_one_letter_code
_entity_poly.pdbx_strand_id
1 'polypeptide(L)' 'MKWPVDVALARPVPQLPAGPWAYEIKVDGHRTVLWRIKDSVRLQSRTGRDVIAL' A
#
# COMPACT_ATOMS: atom_id res chain seq x y z
N MET A 1 -7.87 -11.84 -5.99
CA MET A 1 -7.24 -10.59 -6.49
C MET A 1 -6.32 -10.91 -7.65
N LYS A 2 -6.17 -9.99 -8.60
CA LYS A 2 -5.22 -10.13 -9.73
C LYS A 2 -3.99 -9.26 -9.46
N TRP A 3 -2.82 -9.78 -9.83
CA TRP A 3 -1.58 -9.01 -9.81
C TRP A 3 -1.43 -8.18 -11.09
N PRO A 4 -0.90 -6.94 -11.04
CA PRO A 4 -0.80 -6.10 -9.84
C PRO A 4 -2.18 -5.60 -9.42
N VAL A 5 -2.36 -5.27 -8.14
CA VAL A 5 -3.62 -4.69 -7.64
C VAL A 5 -3.54 -3.18 -7.53
N ASP A 6 -4.63 -2.50 -7.88
CA ASP A 6 -4.79 -1.08 -7.58
C ASP A 6 -4.94 -0.86 -6.07
N VAL A 7 -4.15 0.06 -5.52
CA VAL A 7 -4.16 0.32 -4.08
C VAL A 7 -5.17 1.41 -3.75
N ALA A 8 -5.91 1.23 -2.64
CA ALA A 8 -6.79 2.27 -2.12
C ALA A 8 -5.98 3.55 -1.80
N LEU A 9 -6.45 4.69 -2.28
CA LEU A 9 -5.79 5.99 -2.07
C LEU A 9 -6.47 6.77 -0.94
N ALA A 10 -5.68 7.58 -0.25
CA ALA A 10 -6.18 8.53 0.73
C ALA A 10 -6.35 9.92 0.09
N ARG A 11 -7.44 10.60 0.44
CA ARG A 11 -7.63 12.02 0.11
C ARG A 11 -6.90 12.88 1.14
N PRO A 12 -6.16 13.93 0.75
CA PRO A 12 -5.60 14.87 1.71
C PRO A 12 -6.72 15.60 2.45
N VAL A 13 -6.56 15.78 3.76
CA VAL A 13 -7.47 16.57 4.61
C VAL A 13 -6.66 17.64 5.36
N PRO A 14 -7.12 18.90 5.37
CA PRO A 14 -6.39 19.99 6.00
C PRO A 14 -6.51 20.02 7.52
N GLN A 15 -7.52 19.36 8.09
CA GLN A 15 -7.70 19.18 9.53
C GLN A 15 -8.03 17.72 9.86
N LEU A 16 -7.67 17.29 11.07
CA LEU A 16 -8.04 15.96 11.56
C LEU A 16 -9.57 15.86 11.72
N PRO A 17 -10.22 14.83 11.16
CA PRO A 17 -11.66 14.69 11.25
C PRO A 17 -12.07 14.28 12.66
N ALA A 18 -13.24 14.76 13.11
CA ALA A 18 -13.90 14.27 14.31
C ALA A 18 -14.76 13.01 13.99
N GLY A 19 -15.00 12.18 14.99
CA GLY A 19 -15.83 10.98 14.89
C GLY A 19 -15.06 9.67 15.12
N PRO A 20 -15.70 8.51 14.86
CA PRO A 20 -15.14 7.19 15.17
C PRO A 20 -14.14 6.73 14.10
N TRP A 21 -13.11 7.53 13.85
CA TRP A 21 -12.04 7.19 12.92
C TRP A 21 -10.92 6.43 13.62
N ALA A 22 -10.27 5.54 12.88
CA ALA A 22 -8.98 4.99 13.26
C ALA A 22 -7.86 5.90 12.72
N TYR A 23 -6.78 6.04 13.47
CA TYR A 23 -5.62 6.83 13.10
C TYR A 23 -4.36 5.97 13.09
N GLU A 24 -3.56 6.13 12.05
CA GLU A 24 -2.26 5.50 11.89
C GLU A 24 -1.22 6.58 11.53
N ILE A 25 0.05 6.32 11.85
CA ILE A 25 1.14 7.22 11.49
C ILE A 25 1.31 7.20 9.97
N LYS A 26 1.36 8.37 9.33
CA LYS A 26 1.71 8.46 7.91
C LYS A 26 3.22 8.29 7.75
N VAL A 27 3.64 7.06 7.48
CA VAL A 27 5.05 6.74 7.22
C VAL A 27 5.54 7.45 5.95
N ASP A 28 6.72 8.06 6.03
CA ASP A 28 7.45 8.56 4.87
C ASP A 28 8.35 7.45 4.33
N GLY A 29 7.80 6.64 3.43
CA GLY A 29 8.50 5.49 2.86
C GLY A 29 7.82 4.97 1.60
N HIS A 30 8.30 3.84 1.08
CA HIS A 30 7.73 3.20 -0.09
C HIS A 30 6.54 2.32 0.30
N ARG A 31 5.35 2.65 -0.22
CA ARG A 31 4.18 1.77 -0.10
C ARG A 31 4.42 0.50 -0.92
N THR A 32 4.31 -0.64 -0.25
CA THR A 32 4.51 -1.96 -0.85
C THR A 32 3.31 -2.86 -0.57
N VAL A 33 2.83 -3.57 -1.60
CA VAL A 33 1.90 -4.69 -1.42
C VAL A 33 2.70 -5.98 -1.43
N LEU A 34 2.63 -6.73 -0.35
CA LEU A 34 3.25 -8.06 -0.26
C LEU A 34 2.25 -9.10 -0.75
N TRP A 35 2.70 -9.91 -1.71
CA TRP A 35 1.95 -11.04 -2.21
C TRP A 35 2.70 -12.32 -1.81
N ARG A 36 2.06 -13.14 -0.97
CA ARG A 36 2.54 -14.50 -0.75
C ARG A 36 2.19 -15.32 -1.98
N ILE A 37 3.19 -15.95 -2.58
CA ILE A 37 3.01 -16.99 -3.59
C ILE A 37 3.38 -18.34 -2.97
N LYS A 38 3.39 -19.43 -3.75
CA LYS A 38 3.50 -20.80 -3.24
C LYS A 38 4.62 -20.95 -2.20
N ASP A 39 5.85 -20.67 -2.60
CA ASP A 39 7.05 -20.92 -1.79
C ASP A 39 7.88 -19.63 -1.56
N SER A 40 7.37 -18.45 -1.92
CA SER A 40 8.08 -17.18 -1.80
C SER A 40 7.14 -15.97 -1.72
N VAL A 41 7.69 -14.76 -1.83
CA VAL A 41 6.94 -13.50 -1.87
C VAL A 41 7.27 -12.70 -3.11
N ARG A 42 6.29 -11.91 -3.56
CA ARG A 42 6.46 -10.86 -4.55
C ARG A 42 6.08 -9.52 -3.92
N LEU A 43 6.83 -8.47 -4.22
CA LEU A 43 6.58 -7.15 -3.67
C LEU A 43 6.18 -6.21 -4.81
N GLN A 44 5.04 -5.54 -4.65
CA GLN A 44 4.51 -4.58 -5.60
C GLN A 44 4.75 -3.16 -5.08
N SER A 45 5.38 -2.30 -5.88
CA SER A 45 5.43 -0.86 -5.60
C SER A 45 4.05 -0.21 -5.71
N ARG A 46 3.94 1.04 -5.24
CA ARG A 46 2.76 1.90 -5.41
C ARG A 46 2.20 1.92 -6.84
N THR A 47 3.07 1.91 -7.85
CA THR A 47 2.69 2.02 -9.27
C THR A 47 2.50 0.66 -9.95
N GLY A 48 2.48 -0.44 -9.20
CA GLY A 48 2.26 -1.78 -9.75
C GLY A 48 3.51 -2.51 -10.23
N ARG A 49 4.70 -1.87 -10.15
CA ARG A 49 5.96 -2.52 -10.54
C ARG A 49 6.37 -3.58 -9.54
N ASP A 50 6.97 -4.64 -10.05
CA ASP A 50 7.70 -5.63 -9.24
C ASP A 50 8.97 -4.98 -8.70
N VAL A 51 9.20 -5.05 -7.37
CA VAL A 51 10.40 -4.48 -6.73
C VAL A 51 11.46 -5.52 -6.37
N ILE A 52 11.20 -6.80 -6.62
CA ILE A 52 12.17 -7.89 -6.41
C ILE A 52 12.80 -8.33 -7.75
N ALA A 53 12.14 -8.09 -8.88
CA ALA A 53 12.71 -8.35 -10.19
C ALA A 53 13.93 -7.43 -10.45
N LEU A 54 15.10 -8.03 -10.63
CA LEU A 54 16.34 -7.37 -11.09
C LEU A 54 16.21 -6.94 -12.55
#